data_AF-A0A6A6LJJ0-F1
#
_entry.id   AF-A0A6A6LJJ0-F1
#
_cell.length_a   1.000
_cell.length_b   1.000
_cell.length_c   1.000
_cell.angle_alpha   90.00
_cell.angle_beta   90.00
_cell.angle_gamma   90.00
#
_symmetry.space_group_name_H-M   'P 1'
#
loop_
_entity.id
_entity.type
_entity.pdbx_description
1 polymer ?
#
loop_
_entity_poly.entity_id
_entity_poly.type
_entity_poly.pdbx_seq_one_letter_code
_entity_poly.pdbx_strand_id
1 'polypeptide(L)'
;MDSADPCPTEDALNTLLGYLVDPKLPSKSSARGSPSQFDQEFVAKQIHAVVLLYNYYYRKQHTHLEFLGFENFCKLAVILRPTLLVHMKLMQLSDDTELDDMEKQLSLTEKKIMDACDIATRLDASRTAPSTEGWPISKVVVFLIDLRKENCLLQFGSITEGVWSMIEQDLELPNNNLNGSMDSNQVNKKTRFIENHSEMSRMLMKQFISNLLFSCQGSNSIACDNE
;
A
#
# COMPACT_ATOMS: atom_id res chain seq x y z
N MET A 1 41.98 -2.90 8.98
CA MET A 1 40.77 -2.06 9.07
C MET A 1 39.75 -2.76 8.21
N ASP A 2 38.82 -3.47 8.85
CA ASP A 2 37.77 -4.22 8.17
C ASP A 2 36.90 -3.25 7.37
N SER A 3 36.92 -3.37 6.05
CA SER A 3 35.81 -2.89 5.25
C SER A 3 34.67 -3.85 5.55
N ALA A 4 33.75 -3.45 6.43
CA ALA A 4 32.53 -4.20 6.69
C ALA A 4 31.88 -4.51 5.34
N ASP A 5 31.75 -5.80 5.04
CA ASP A 5 30.97 -6.28 3.91
C ASP A 5 29.57 -5.68 4.04
N PRO A 6 29.03 -4.98 3.03
CA PRO A 6 27.75 -4.29 3.17
C PRO A 6 26.65 -5.30 3.48
N CYS A 7 25.89 -5.09 4.56
CA CYS A 7 24.76 -5.94 4.87
C CYS A 7 23.70 -5.74 3.76
N PRO A 8 23.41 -6.75 2.92
CA PRO A 8 22.56 -6.56 1.75
C PRO A 8 21.12 -6.18 2.11
N THR A 9 20.68 -6.53 3.33
CA THR A 9 19.39 -6.13 3.91
C THR A 9 19.36 -4.64 4.22
N GLU A 10 20.37 -4.13 4.91
CA GLU A 10 20.44 -2.73 5.33
C GLU A 10 20.55 -1.80 4.12
N ASP A 11 21.39 -2.15 3.15
CA ASP A 11 21.58 -1.36 1.93
C ASP A 11 20.31 -1.30 1.08
N ALA A 12 19.65 -2.45 0.89
CA ALA A 12 18.39 -2.52 0.16
C ALA A 12 17.31 -1.69 0.85
N LEU A 13 17.18 -1.84 2.17
CA LEU A 13 16.18 -1.09 2.92
C LEU A 13 16.48 0.42 2.94
N ASN A 14 17.76 0.80 3.13
CA ASN A 14 18.19 2.19 3.09
C ASN A 14 17.88 2.84 1.73
N THR A 15 18.09 2.11 0.65
CA THR A 15 17.76 2.56 -0.72
C THR A 15 16.25 2.74 -0.90
N LEU A 16 15.45 1.76 -0.50
CA LEU A 16 13.99 1.81 -0.61
C LEU A 16 13.37 2.95 0.22
N LEU A 17 13.83 3.11 1.47
CA LEU A 17 13.42 4.23 2.34
C LEU A 17 13.84 5.57 1.73
N GLY A 18 15.05 5.65 1.19
CA GLY A 18 15.55 6.84 0.51
C GLY A 18 14.69 7.28 -0.67
N TYR A 19 14.20 6.33 -1.45
CA TYR A 19 13.40 6.64 -2.63
C TYR A 19 11.93 6.93 -2.30
N LEU A 20 11.33 6.14 -1.41
CA LEU A 20 9.88 6.17 -1.18
C LEU A 20 9.47 7.05 0.00
N VAL A 21 10.31 7.17 1.02
CA VAL A 21 9.95 7.77 2.30
C VAL A 21 10.59 9.14 2.49
N ASP A 22 11.87 9.32 2.17
CA ASP A 22 12.56 10.61 2.33
C ASP A 22 11.86 11.78 1.63
N PRO A 23 11.30 11.64 0.41
CA PRO A 23 10.57 12.73 -0.24
C PRO A 23 9.32 13.19 0.52
N LYS A 24 8.88 12.43 1.53
CA LYS A 24 7.65 12.63 2.31
C LYS A 24 7.92 13.00 3.75
N LEU A 25 9.16 12.87 4.19
CA LEU A 25 9.56 13.31 5.51
C LEU A 25 9.80 14.83 5.48
N PRO A 26 9.42 15.54 6.54
CA PRO A 26 9.66 16.98 6.62
C PRO A 26 11.16 17.26 6.52
N SER A 27 11.51 18.27 5.72
CA SER A 27 12.89 18.77 5.67
C SER A 27 13.36 19.15 7.08
N LYS A 28 14.66 18.93 7.39
CA LYS A 28 15.25 19.08 8.73
C LYS A 28 14.95 20.43 9.43
N SER A 29 14.57 21.48 8.69
CA SER A 29 14.19 22.80 9.21
C SER A 29 12.73 22.90 9.72
N SER A 30 11.85 21.96 9.38
CA SER A 30 10.39 22.03 9.63
C SER A 30 9.90 21.02 10.68
N ALA A 31 10.79 20.22 11.28
CA ALA A 31 10.44 19.05 12.12
C ALA A 31 9.86 19.38 13.51
N ARG A 32 9.39 20.60 13.76
CA ARG A 32 9.04 21.08 15.11
C ARG A 32 7.54 20.93 15.47
N GLY A 33 6.75 20.22 14.66
CA GLY A 33 5.32 19.97 14.90
C GLY A 33 4.94 18.50 14.72
N SER A 34 3.82 18.09 15.30
CA SER A 34 3.24 16.77 15.06
C SER A 34 2.83 16.64 13.58
N PRO A 35 3.17 15.52 12.89
CA PRO A 35 2.80 15.33 11.49
C PRO A 35 1.30 15.43 11.31
N SER A 36 0.85 16.07 10.23
CA SER A 36 -0.58 16.13 9.91
C SER A 36 -1.13 14.72 9.64
N GLN A 37 -2.45 14.52 9.79
CA GLN A 37 -3.06 13.23 9.49
C GLN A 37 -2.77 12.77 8.06
N PHE A 38 -2.78 13.71 7.10
CA PHE A 38 -2.45 13.41 5.72
C PHE A 38 -1.01 12.91 5.56
N ASP A 39 -0.05 13.56 6.22
CA ASP A 39 1.36 13.14 6.18
C ASP A 39 1.55 11.76 6.83
N GLN A 40 0.85 11.49 7.94
CA GLN A 40 0.87 10.18 8.58
C GLN A 40 0.34 9.09 7.66
N GLU A 41 -0.80 9.32 7.00
CA GLU A 41 -1.38 8.39 6.03
C GLU A 41 -0.46 8.18 4.83
N PHE A 42 0.19 9.23 4.35
CA PHE A 42 1.11 9.16 3.22
C PHE A 42 2.36 8.36 3.58
N VAL A 43 3.04 8.69 4.68
CA VAL A 43 4.22 7.96 5.16
C VAL A 43 3.89 6.49 5.42
N ALA A 44 2.74 6.20 6.04
CA ALA A 44 2.31 4.84 6.30
C ALA A 44 2.10 4.02 5.01
N LYS A 45 1.57 4.63 3.93
CA LYS A 45 1.44 3.98 2.61
C LYS A 45 2.81 3.69 1.99
N GLN A 46 3.75 4.63 2.06
CA GLN A 46 5.09 4.43 1.51
C GLN A 46 5.85 3.34 2.27
N ILE A 47 5.73 3.31 3.59
CA ILE A 47 6.33 2.26 4.42
C ILE A 47 5.72 0.90 4.12
N HIS A 48 4.40 0.80 3.94
CA HIS A 48 3.73 -0.43 3.50
C HIS A 48 4.36 -0.97 2.20
N ALA A 49 4.57 -0.08 1.21
CA ALA A 49 5.21 -0.44 -0.06
C ALA A 49 6.66 -0.90 0.15
N VAL A 50 7.45 -0.20 0.98
CA VAL A 50 8.85 -0.60 1.30
C VAL A 50 8.90 -2.00 1.89
N VAL A 51 8.02 -2.33 2.85
CA VAL A 51 7.97 -3.66 3.46
C VAL A 51 7.69 -4.72 2.41
N LEU A 52 6.70 -4.53 1.52
CA LEU A 52 6.37 -5.49 0.46
C LEU A 52 7.49 -5.62 -0.57
N LEU A 53 8.10 -4.51 -0.98
CA LEU A 53 9.20 -4.49 -1.94
C LEU A 53 10.40 -5.27 -1.40
N TYR A 54 10.74 -5.10 -0.12
CA TYR A 54 11.82 -5.87 0.49
C TYR A 54 11.39 -7.34 0.74
N ASN A 55 10.38 -7.55 1.58
CA ASN A 55 10.06 -8.88 2.13
C ASN A 55 9.51 -9.88 1.10
N TYR A 56 8.90 -9.37 0.03
CA TYR A 56 8.38 -10.21 -1.06
C TYR A 56 9.19 -10.06 -2.35
N TYR A 57 9.19 -8.88 -2.99
CA TYR A 57 9.73 -8.76 -4.36
C TYR A 57 11.25 -8.93 -4.43
N TYR A 58 12.00 -8.23 -3.57
CA TYR A 58 13.46 -8.30 -3.54
C TYR A 58 13.93 -9.67 -3.07
N ARG A 59 13.34 -10.18 -1.98
CA ARG A 59 13.63 -11.55 -1.50
C ARG A 59 13.29 -12.65 -2.51
N LYS A 60 12.28 -12.47 -3.36
CA LYS A 60 11.95 -13.43 -4.43
C LYS A 60 13.05 -13.52 -5.49
N GLN A 61 13.75 -12.42 -5.75
CA GLN A 61 14.92 -12.38 -6.65
C GLN A 61 16.20 -12.83 -5.94
N HIS A 62 16.26 -12.66 -4.61
CA HIS A 62 17.42 -12.94 -3.77
C HIS A 62 17.03 -13.85 -2.60
N THR A 63 16.80 -15.13 -2.88
CA THR A 63 16.22 -16.10 -1.93
C THR A 63 17.07 -16.38 -0.68
N HIS A 64 18.35 -15.99 -0.70
CA HIS A 64 19.26 -16.07 0.45
C HIS A 64 19.00 -14.99 1.51
N LEU A 65 18.23 -13.93 1.18
CA LEU A 65 17.95 -12.85 2.10
C LEU A 65 16.88 -13.21 3.13
N GLU A 66 17.12 -12.78 4.37
CA GLU A 66 16.22 -13.03 5.49
C GLU A 66 14.96 -12.16 5.42
N PHE A 67 13.85 -12.74 5.87
CA PHE A 67 12.60 -12.02 6.06
C PHE A 67 12.73 -11.07 7.24
N LEU A 68 12.41 -9.80 7.03
CA LEU A 68 12.46 -8.79 8.07
C LEU A 68 11.07 -8.67 8.72
N GLY A 69 10.90 -9.33 9.87
CA GLY A 69 9.68 -9.30 10.67
C GLY A 69 9.37 -7.91 11.24
N PHE A 70 8.14 -7.71 11.70
CA PHE A 70 7.60 -6.42 12.16
C PHE A 70 8.57 -5.64 13.08
N GLU A 71 9.01 -6.25 14.18
CA GLU A 71 9.85 -5.57 15.19
C GLU A 71 11.22 -5.20 14.62
N ASN A 72 11.88 -6.13 13.92
CA ASN A 72 13.19 -5.89 13.31
C ASN A 72 13.11 -4.84 12.19
N PHE A 73 12.02 -4.83 11.43
CA PHE A 73 11.76 -3.81 10.42
C PHE A 73 11.63 -2.43 11.05
N CYS A 74 10.80 -2.29 12.09
CA CYS A 74 10.61 -1.02 12.79
C CYS A 74 11.93 -0.49 13.36
N LYS A 75 12.71 -1.35 14.04
CA LYS A 75 14.03 -0.98 14.58
C LYS A 75 14.97 -0.51 13.48
N LEU A 76 15.13 -1.28 12.42
CA LEU A 76 16.07 -0.95 11.35
C LEU A 76 15.62 0.31 10.58
N ALA A 77 14.33 0.48 10.34
CA ALA A 77 13.79 1.67 9.68
C ALA A 77 14.08 2.96 10.48
N VAL A 78 13.94 2.93 11.80
CA VAL A 78 14.25 4.08 12.66
C VAL A 78 15.77 4.31 12.75
N ILE A 79 16.59 3.26 12.77
CA ILE A 79 18.06 3.39 12.70
C ILE A 79 18.48 4.10 11.40
N LEU A 80 17.96 3.65 10.26
CA LEU A 80 18.29 4.21 8.95
C LEU A 80 17.68 5.59 8.73
N ARG A 81 16.50 5.85 9.30
CA ARG A 81 15.76 7.12 9.19
C ARG A 81 15.17 7.52 10.54
N PRO A 82 15.95 8.19 11.41
CA PRO A 82 15.48 8.61 12.74
C PRO A 82 14.25 9.52 12.71
N THR A 83 14.02 10.23 11.61
CA THR A 83 12.82 11.05 11.37
C THR A 83 11.53 10.23 11.30
N LEU A 84 11.59 8.91 11.07
CA LEU A 84 10.43 8.02 11.15
C LEU A 84 9.96 7.77 12.59
N LEU A 85 10.79 8.06 13.59
CA LEU A 85 10.44 7.82 15.00
C LEU A 85 9.12 8.50 15.37
N VAL A 86 8.86 9.72 14.88
CA VAL A 86 7.62 10.47 15.16
C VAL A 86 6.35 9.79 14.62
N HIS A 87 6.53 8.86 13.67
CA HIS A 87 5.46 8.10 13.03
C HIS A 87 5.26 6.70 13.63
N MET A 88 6.07 6.29 14.61
CA MET A 88 6.09 4.95 15.22
C MET A 88 6.01 5.05 16.74
N LYS A 89 4.86 4.73 17.33
CA LYS A 89 4.62 4.90 18.77
C LYS A 89 5.33 3.84 19.61
N LEU A 90 5.34 2.59 19.14
CA LEU A 90 5.99 1.49 19.83
C LEU A 90 7.50 1.74 20.00
N MET A 91 8.13 2.32 18.97
CA MET A 91 9.55 2.68 19.02
C MET A 91 9.86 3.86 19.95
N GLN A 92 8.85 4.59 20.43
CA GLN A 92 8.99 5.66 21.42
C GLN A 92 8.72 5.20 22.86
N LEU A 93 8.07 4.04 23.05
CA LEU A 93 7.79 3.50 24.37
C LEU A 93 9.09 2.99 25.02
N SER A 94 9.25 3.24 26.31
CA SER A 94 10.29 2.62 27.13
C SER A 94 9.87 1.21 27.55
N ASP A 95 10.86 0.34 27.81
CA ASP A 95 10.70 -1.08 28.14
C ASP A 95 9.75 -1.38 29.33
N ASP A 96 9.43 -0.39 30.17
CA ASP A 96 8.59 -0.53 31.38
C ASP A 96 7.07 -0.50 31.15
N THR A 97 6.58 -0.48 29.89
CA THR A 97 5.15 -0.34 29.62
C THR A 97 4.48 -1.71 29.41
N GLU A 98 3.64 -2.15 30.35
CA GLU A 98 2.82 -3.37 30.19
C GLU A 98 1.82 -3.20 29.02
N LEU A 99 2.00 -4.00 27.97
CA LEU A 99 1.20 -3.96 26.73
C LEU A 99 -0.05 -4.85 26.85
N ASP A 100 -1.07 -4.38 27.58
CA ASP A 100 -2.34 -5.11 27.76
C ASP A 100 -3.17 -5.22 26.45
N ASP A 101 -2.87 -4.39 25.44
CA ASP A 101 -3.43 -4.51 24.07
C ASP A 101 -2.50 -3.88 23.02
N MET A 102 -1.58 -4.68 22.48
CA MET A 102 -0.54 -4.24 21.53
C MET A 102 -1.13 -3.57 20.28
N GLU A 103 -2.23 -4.11 19.74
CA GLU A 103 -2.82 -3.64 18.47
C GLU A 103 -3.53 -2.28 18.62
N LYS A 104 -4.09 -1.99 19.80
CA LYS A 104 -4.65 -0.67 20.10
C LYS A 104 -3.59 0.42 20.27
N GLN A 105 -2.35 0.04 20.61
CA GLN A 105 -1.28 1.01 20.87
C GLN A 105 -0.43 1.34 19.63
N LEU A 106 -0.52 0.55 18.56
CA LEU A 106 0.20 0.80 17.31
C LEU A 106 -0.24 2.10 16.63
N SER A 107 0.74 2.87 16.14
CA SER A 107 0.53 3.96 15.19
C SER A 107 0.00 3.46 13.84
N LEU A 108 -0.48 4.39 13.01
CA LEU A 108 -0.92 4.06 11.65
C LEU A 108 0.19 3.39 10.82
N THR A 109 1.42 3.89 10.94
CA THR A 109 2.59 3.35 10.24
C THR A 109 2.91 1.94 10.70
N GLU A 110 2.89 1.69 12.01
CA GLU A 110 3.17 0.36 12.57
C GLU A 110 2.09 -0.66 12.16
N LYS A 111 0.82 -0.26 12.17
CA LYS A 111 -0.27 -1.10 11.64
C LYS A 111 -0.03 -1.47 10.18
N LYS A 112 0.46 -0.53 9.37
CA LYS A 112 0.81 -0.79 7.97
C LYS A 112 2.05 -1.68 7.81
N ILE A 113 3.04 -1.60 8.70
CA ILE A 113 4.17 -2.53 8.69
C ILE A 113 3.69 -3.95 9.01
N MET A 114 2.89 -4.11 10.07
CA MET A 114 2.36 -5.40 10.49
C MET A 114 1.52 -6.04 9.37
N ASP A 115 0.57 -5.28 8.80
CA ASP A 115 -0.23 -5.71 7.65
C ASP A 115 0.64 -6.13 6.46
N ALA A 116 1.66 -5.34 6.09
CA ALA A 116 2.55 -5.69 4.99
C ALA A 116 3.42 -6.92 5.27
N CYS A 117 3.86 -7.13 6.51
CA CYS A 117 4.56 -8.34 6.93
C CYS A 117 3.65 -9.58 6.81
N ASP A 118 2.40 -9.49 7.24
CA ASP A 118 1.42 -10.58 7.12
C ASP A 118 1.15 -10.92 5.65
N ILE A 119 0.98 -9.89 4.81
CA ILE A 119 0.81 -10.06 3.36
C ILE A 119 2.05 -10.75 2.76
N ALA A 120 3.26 -10.25 3.06
CA ALA A 120 4.49 -10.83 2.52
C ALA A 120 4.71 -12.28 2.98
N THR A 121 4.30 -12.61 4.21
CA THR A 121 4.34 -13.98 4.74
C THR A 121 3.41 -14.90 3.96
N ARG A 122 2.17 -14.46 3.69
CA ARG A 122 1.19 -15.23 2.91
C ARG A 122 1.57 -15.38 1.44
N LEU A 123 2.19 -14.34 0.87
CA LEU A 123 2.70 -14.33 -0.49
C LEU A 123 3.83 -15.33 -0.68
N ASP A 124 4.64 -15.53 0.37
CA ASP A 124 5.78 -16.45 0.42
C ASP A 124 6.75 -16.30 -0.76
N ALA A 125 7.76 -15.47 -0.57
CA ALA A 125 8.78 -15.19 -1.58
C ALA A 125 9.55 -16.44 -2.06
N SER A 126 9.51 -17.55 -1.32
CA SER A 126 10.16 -18.81 -1.73
C SER A 126 9.38 -19.57 -2.80
N ARG A 127 8.10 -19.24 -3.01
CA ARG A 127 7.22 -19.93 -3.97
C ARG A 127 7.30 -19.29 -5.35
N THR A 128 7.17 -20.13 -6.37
CA THR A 128 7.07 -19.71 -7.77
C THR A 128 5.84 -18.80 -7.98
N ALA A 129 4.69 -19.20 -7.43
CA ALA A 129 3.45 -18.42 -7.41
C ALA A 129 2.79 -18.48 -6.02
N PRO A 130 2.16 -17.38 -5.55
CA PRO A 130 1.44 -17.37 -4.29
C PRO A 130 0.18 -18.25 -4.37
N SER A 131 -0.25 -18.80 -3.24
CA SER A 131 -1.58 -19.43 -3.16
C SER A 131 -2.65 -18.35 -3.11
N THR A 132 -3.48 -18.27 -4.14
CA THR A 132 -4.57 -17.29 -4.23
C THR A 132 -5.88 -17.80 -3.61
N GLU A 133 -5.91 -19.04 -3.13
CA GLU A 133 -7.08 -19.63 -2.50
C GLU A 133 -7.50 -18.85 -1.26
N GLY A 134 -8.78 -18.44 -1.21
CA GLY A 134 -9.36 -17.71 -0.09
C GLY A 134 -9.02 -16.22 0.00
N TRP A 135 -8.29 -15.65 -0.97
CA TRP A 135 -8.02 -14.21 -0.96
C TRP A 135 -9.26 -13.41 -1.36
N PRO A 136 -9.63 -12.37 -0.59
CA PRO A 136 -10.74 -11.51 -0.97
C PRO A 136 -10.35 -10.68 -2.20
N ILE A 137 -11.29 -10.54 -3.13
CA ILE A 137 -11.13 -9.57 -4.22
C ILE A 137 -11.44 -8.19 -3.64
N SER A 138 -10.41 -7.36 -3.49
CA SER A 138 -10.53 -6.00 -2.96
C SER A 138 -10.50 -4.92 -4.05
N LYS A 139 -10.04 -5.27 -5.25
CA LYS A 139 -9.84 -4.33 -6.36
C LYS A 139 -9.98 -5.03 -7.69
N VAL A 140 -10.57 -4.33 -8.66
CA VAL A 140 -10.61 -4.74 -10.07
C VAL A 140 -9.79 -3.77 -10.90
N VAL A 141 -9.05 -4.32 -11.86
CA VAL A 141 -8.24 -3.56 -12.79
C VAL A 141 -8.76 -3.79 -14.20
N VAL A 142 -8.94 -2.72 -14.96
CA VAL A 142 -9.32 -2.80 -16.37
C VAL A 142 -8.17 -2.34 -17.25
N PHE A 143 -7.77 -3.23 -18.16
CA PHE A 143 -6.82 -2.93 -19.22
C PHE A 143 -7.57 -2.71 -20.53
N LEU A 144 -7.63 -1.47 -20.97
CA LEU A 144 -8.29 -1.10 -22.23
C LEU A 144 -7.25 -0.96 -23.33
N ILE A 145 -7.46 -1.72 -24.40
CA ILE A 145 -6.62 -1.74 -25.59
C ILE A 145 -7.48 -1.37 -26.78
N ASP A 146 -6.92 -0.67 -27.76
CA ASP A 146 -7.58 -0.43 -29.03
C ASP A 146 -7.77 -1.72 -29.85
N LEU A 147 -8.65 -1.67 -30.85
CA LEU A 147 -8.96 -2.83 -31.70
C LEU A 147 -7.73 -3.38 -32.44
N ARG A 148 -6.71 -2.55 -32.66
CA ARG A 148 -5.47 -2.91 -33.35
C ARG A 148 -4.43 -3.52 -32.41
N LYS A 149 -4.68 -3.50 -31.10
CA LYS A 149 -3.73 -3.91 -30.05
C LYS A 149 -2.42 -3.10 -30.06
N GLU A 150 -2.47 -1.87 -30.55
CA GLU A 150 -1.31 -0.98 -30.69
C GLU A 150 -1.26 0.07 -29.57
N ASN A 151 -2.41 0.43 -28.99
CA ASN A 151 -2.50 1.45 -27.96
C ASN A 151 -3.28 0.95 -26.75
N CYS A 152 -2.90 1.41 -25.56
CA CYS A 152 -3.66 1.16 -24.34
C CYS A 152 -3.96 2.45 -23.58
N LEU A 153 -5.08 2.46 -22.86
CA LEU A 153 -5.44 3.56 -21.98
C LEU A 153 -4.86 3.33 -20.59
N LEU A 154 -3.99 4.23 -20.16
CA LEU A 154 -3.41 4.26 -18.82
C LEU A 154 -3.91 5.48 -18.06
N GLN A 155 -4.03 5.34 -16.75
CA GLN A 155 -4.33 6.41 -15.82
C GLN A 155 -3.03 6.90 -15.18
N PHE A 156 -2.83 8.21 -15.17
CA PHE A 156 -1.74 8.79 -14.40
C PHE A 156 -2.12 8.84 -12.92
N GLY A 157 -1.38 8.09 -12.09
CA GLY A 157 -1.73 7.90 -10.69
C GLY A 157 -1.55 9.17 -9.86
N SER A 158 -2.65 9.64 -9.26
CA SER A 158 -2.60 10.69 -8.24
C SER A 158 -2.13 10.16 -6.88
N ILE A 159 -2.24 8.85 -6.64
CA ILE A 159 -1.81 8.17 -5.40
C ILE A 159 -0.35 7.74 -5.48
N THR A 160 0.09 7.22 -6.63
CA THR A 160 1.47 6.78 -6.88
C THR A 160 2.39 7.91 -7.39
N GLU A 161 1.89 9.15 -7.37
CA GLU A 161 2.62 10.36 -7.75
C GLU A 161 3.42 10.24 -9.05
N GLY A 162 2.71 9.91 -10.12
CA GLY A 162 3.24 10.06 -11.47
C GLY A 162 3.77 8.81 -12.13
N VAL A 163 3.32 7.65 -11.67
CA VAL A 163 3.41 6.41 -12.43
C VAL A 163 2.14 6.21 -13.26
N TRP A 164 2.29 5.80 -14.51
CA TRP A 164 1.19 5.36 -15.35
C TRP A 164 0.73 3.97 -14.89
N SER A 165 -0.54 3.84 -14.51
CA SER A 165 -1.16 2.60 -14.07
C SER A 165 -2.34 2.24 -14.96
N MET A 166 -2.83 1.01 -14.84
CA MET A 166 -4.12 0.63 -15.41
C MET A 166 -5.26 1.29 -14.61
N ILE A 167 -6.48 1.21 -15.13
CA ILE A 167 -7.65 1.80 -14.48
C ILE A 167 -8.08 0.87 -13.36
N GLU A 168 -7.95 1.34 -12.12
CA GLU A 168 -8.25 0.56 -10.92
C GLU A 168 -9.55 1.03 -10.27
N GLN A 169 -10.35 0.08 -9.80
CA GLN A 169 -11.55 0.33 -9.02
C GLN A 169 -11.50 -0.51 -7.75
N ASP A 170 -11.44 0.16 -6.60
CA ASP A 170 -11.58 -0.50 -5.30
C ASP A 170 -13.00 -1.03 -5.15
N LEU A 171 -13.12 -2.25 -4.63
CA LEU A 171 -14.37 -2.87 -4.22
C LEU A 171 -14.55 -2.54 -2.75
N GLU A 172 -15.42 -1.58 -2.45
CA GLU A 172 -15.85 -1.37 -1.06
C GLU A 172 -16.58 -2.63 -0.60
N LEU A 173 -15.94 -3.43 0.26
CA LEU A 173 -16.62 -4.48 1.01
C LEU A 173 -17.63 -3.76 1.92
N PRO A 174 -18.93 -4.10 1.87
CA PRO A 174 -19.89 -3.52 2.79
C PRO A 174 -19.45 -3.87 4.20
N ASN A 175 -19.06 -2.84 4.97
CA ASN A 175 -18.76 -2.98 6.38
C ASN A 175 -20.02 -3.49 7.08
N ASN A 176 -20.06 -4.77 7.43
CA ASN A 176 -21.12 -5.37 8.25
C ASN A 176 -21.02 -4.96 9.73
N ASN A 177 -20.72 -3.69 9.99
CA ASN A 177 -20.75 -3.08 11.32
C ASN A 177 -21.17 -1.62 11.18
N LEU A 178 -22.49 -1.39 11.19
CA LEU A 178 -23.15 -0.20 11.74
C LEU A 178 -24.66 -0.47 11.72
N ASN A 179 -25.14 -1.02 12.83
CA ASN A 179 -26.53 -0.87 13.21
C ASN A 179 -26.84 0.62 13.32
N GLY A 180 -27.93 1.05 12.68
CA GLY A 180 -28.72 2.19 13.15
C GLY A 180 -28.55 3.49 12.37
N SER A 181 -29.65 3.83 11.70
CA SER A 181 -30.06 5.15 11.24
C SER A 181 -29.46 5.67 9.94
N MET A 182 -30.34 5.76 8.93
CA MET A 182 -30.25 6.75 7.88
C MET A 182 -29.99 8.11 8.51
N ASP A 183 -28.89 8.76 8.12
CA ASP A 183 -28.92 10.20 7.94
C ASP A 183 -27.95 10.59 6.83
N SER A 184 -28.55 11.10 5.76
CA SER A 184 -27.90 11.66 4.60
C SER A 184 -27.16 12.95 5.00
N ASN A 185 -25.83 12.91 5.02
CA ASN A 185 -25.02 14.13 4.97
C ASN A 185 -23.87 13.94 3.99
N GLN A 186 -24.20 14.06 2.70
CA GLN A 186 -23.22 14.28 1.64
C GLN A 186 -22.58 15.66 1.82
N VAL A 187 -21.40 15.70 2.42
CA VAL A 187 -20.53 16.88 2.33
C VAL A 187 -19.82 16.83 0.99
N ASN A 188 -20.44 17.48 0.00
CA ASN A 188 -19.87 17.69 -1.33
C ASN A 188 -18.60 18.57 -1.23
N LYS A 189 -17.41 17.94 -1.22
CA LYS A 189 -16.16 18.65 -1.50
C LYS A 189 -16.11 18.98 -2.99
N LYS A 190 -16.48 20.23 -3.29
CA LYS A 190 -16.52 20.82 -4.63
C LYS A 190 -15.09 21.06 -5.16
N THR A 191 -14.56 20.10 -5.90
CA THR A 191 -13.39 20.33 -6.77
C THR A 191 -13.88 20.91 -8.09
N ARG A 192 -13.42 22.10 -8.47
CA ARG A 192 -13.75 22.72 -9.76
C ARG A 192 -13.11 21.87 -10.87
N PHE A 193 -13.93 21.15 -11.63
CA PHE A 193 -13.50 20.48 -12.85
C PHE A 193 -13.86 21.34 -14.05
N ILE A 194 -12.87 21.59 -14.90
CA ILE A 194 -13.06 22.19 -16.22
C ILE A 194 -13.83 21.17 -17.05
N GLU A 195 -15.00 21.59 -17.52
CA GLU A 195 -15.92 20.82 -18.34
C GLU A 195 -15.25 20.47 -19.67
N ASN A 196 -14.96 19.18 -19.89
CA ASN A 196 -14.50 18.64 -21.16
C ASN A 196 -14.76 17.14 -21.18
N HIS A 197 -15.84 16.68 -21.85
CA HIS A 197 -16.12 15.32 -22.38
C HIS A 197 -15.81 14.05 -21.54
N SER A 198 -15.17 14.14 -20.38
CA SER A 198 -14.53 13.05 -19.64
C SER A 198 -15.42 12.46 -18.55
N GLU A 199 -16.43 13.20 -18.10
CA GLU A 199 -17.37 12.68 -17.09
C GLU A 199 -18.25 11.57 -17.66
N MET A 200 -18.74 11.73 -18.89
CA MET A 200 -19.55 10.69 -19.55
C MET A 200 -18.73 9.41 -19.74
N SER A 201 -17.49 9.53 -20.22
CA SER A 201 -16.59 8.38 -20.38
C SER A 201 -16.22 7.73 -19.04
N ARG A 202 -15.99 8.52 -17.98
CA ARG A 202 -15.75 7.99 -16.62
C ARG A 202 -16.99 7.29 -16.06
N MET A 203 -18.18 7.84 -16.27
CA MET A 203 -19.44 7.27 -15.79
C MET A 203 -19.78 5.97 -16.53
N LEU A 204 -19.56 5.94 -17.84
CA LEU A 204 -19.70 4.74 -18.66
C LEU A 204 -18.66 3.67 -18.29
N MET A 205 -17.42 4.04 -18.00
CA MET A 205 -16.42 3.08 -17.50
C MET A 205 -16.76 2.54 -16.12
N LYS A 206 -17.23 3.39 -15.19
CA LYS A 206 -17.72 2.92 -13.89
C LYS A 206 -18.90 1.97 -14.03
N GLN A 207 -19.83 2.27 -14.94
CA GLN A 207 -20.96 1.39 -15.23
C GLN A 207 -20.51 0.07 -15.87
N PHE A 208 -19.55 0.11 -16.80
CA PHE A 208 -18.98 -1.06 -17.44
C PHE A 208 -18.25 -1.95 -16.42
N ILE A 209 -17.43 -1.37 -15.55
CA ILE A 209 -16.73 -2.08 -14.47
C ILE A 209 -17.73 -2.72 -13.50
N SER A 210 -18.76 -1.97 -13.09
CA SER A 210 -19.83 -2.49 -12.23
C SER A 210 -20.55 -3.68 -12.87
N ASN A 211 -20.89 -3.59 -14.17
CA ASN A 211 -21.53 -4.69 -14.90
C ASN A 211 -20.60 -5.91 -15.04
N LEU A 212 -19.30 -5.69 -15.27
CA LEU A 212 -18.30 -6.77 -15.33
C LEU A 212 -18.20 -7.50 -13.98
N LEU A 213 -18.19 -6.74 -12.88
CA LEU A 213 -18.20 -7.27 -11.50
C LEU A 213 -19.43 -8.13 -11.20
N PHE A 214 -20.63 -7.67 -11.59
CA PHE A 214 -21.86 -8.46 -11.47
C PHE A 214 -21.76 -9.79 -12.25
N SER A 215 -21.13 -9.78 -13.43
CA SER A 215 -20.93 -10.99 -14.23
C SER A 215 -19.91 -11.95 -13.61
N CYS A 216 -18.87 -11.42 -12.95
CA CYS A 216 -17.85 -12.21 -12.25
C CYS A 216 -18.38 -12.83 -10.95
N GLN A 217 -19.26 -12.15 -10.21
CA GLN A 217 -19.90 -12.70 -9.00
C GLN A 217 -20.84 -13.88 -9.28
N GLY A 218 -21.31 -14.04 -10.52
CA GLY A 218 -22.09 -15.21 -10.96
C GLY A 218 -21.25 -16.42 -11.37
N SER A 219 -19.92 -16.28 -11.47
CA SER A 219 -19.02 -17.31 -11.99
C SER A 219 -17.94 -17.63 -10.95
N ASN A 220 -18.10 -18.72 -10.20
CA ASN A 220 -17.14 -19.22 -9.20
C ASN A 220 -15.79 -19.71 -9.78
N SER A 221 -15.42 -19.26 -10.97
CA SER A 221 -14.10 -19.51 -11.55
C SER A 221 -13.87 -18.51 -12.68
N ILE A 222 -12.91 -17.61 -12.49
CA ILE A 222 -12.23 -16.97 -13.61
C ILE A 222 -10.90 -17.69 -13.71
N ALA A 223 -10.86 -18.71 -14.57
CA ALA A 223 -9.60 -19.23 -15.06
C ALA A 223 -8.87 -18.07 -15.74
N CYS A 224 -7.70 -17.72 -15.22
CA CYS A 224 -6.74 -16.94 -15.97
C CYS A 224 -6.17 -17.88 -17.02
N ASP A 225 -6.80 -17.92 -18.20
CA ASP A 225 -6.20 -18.57 -19.36
C ASP A 225 -4.96 -17.76 -19.76
N ASN A 226 -3.79 -18.36 -19.54
CA ASN A 226 -2.53 -17.92 -20.12
C ASN A 226 -2.45 -18.50 -21.54
N GLU A 227 -2.55 -17.64 -22.55
CA GLU A 227 -1.91 -17.85 -23.86
C GLU A 227 -0.73 -16.90 -24.03
#